data_AF-A0A7C6NXX1-F1
#
_entry.id   AF-A0A7C6NXX1-F1
#
_cell.length_a   1.000
_cell.length_b   1.000
_cell.length_c   1.000
_cell.angle_alpha   90.00
_cell.angle_beta   90.00
_cell.angle_gamma   90.00
#
_symmetry.space_group_name_H-M   'P 1'
#
loop_
_entity.id
_entity.type
_entity.pdbx_description
1 polymer ?
#
loop_
_entity_poly.entity_id
_entity_poly.type
_entity_poly.pdbx_seq_one_letter_code
_entity_poly.pdbx_strand_id
1 'polypeptide(L)'
;MRIQDIIEGKKEWRAHMARVKALPQDYQIVYKEIQKYFFKVGPVQLTDGTDLLSGIIDLFEEGAALGKGVLEVTGSDVAAFCDDLIKDSKTYADIYQESADREVSKAMKKVTDKTK
;
A
#
# COMPACT_ATOMS: atom_id res chain seq x y z
N MET A 1 1.68 -21.85 -5.25
CA MET A 1 2.75 -21.06 -5.91
C MET A 1 3.86 -22.04 -6.31
N ARG A 2 4.32 -22.01 -7.56
CA ARG A 2 5.39 -22.89 -8.06
C ARG A 2 6.75 -22.25 -7.76
N ILE A 3 7.81 -23.05 -7.69
CA ILE A 3 9.18 -22.55 -7.46
C ILE A 3 9.60 -21.53 -8.54
N GLN A 4 9.15 -21.75 -9.78
CA GLN A 4 9.39 -20.84 -10.90
C GLN A 4 8.80 -19.45 -10.63
N ASP A 5 7.57 -19.37 -10.12
CA ASP A 5 6.89 -18.10 -9.79
C ASP A 5 7.66 -17.32 -8.71
N ILE A 6 8.22 -18.02 -7.72
CA ILE A 6 9.02 -17.41 -6.65
C ILE A 6 10.33 -16.83 -7.19
N ILE A 7 10.98 -17.53 -8.13
CA ILE A 7 12.23 -17.07 -8.74
C ILE A 7 11.98 -15.81 -9.58
N GLU A 8 10.91 -15.79 -10.39
CA GLU A 8 10.58 -14.63 -11.22
C GLU A 8 10.16 -13.44 -10.35
N GLY A 9 9.29 -13.63 -9.36
CA GLY A 9 8.92 -12.54 -8.45
C GLY A 9 10.12 -11.95 -7.70
N LYS A 10 11.10 -12.78 -7.32
CA LYS A 10 12.35 -12.29 -6.71
C LYS A 10 13.23 -11.52 -7.71
N LYS A 11 13.16 -11.84 -9.00
CA LYS A 11 13.90 -11.14 -10.06
C LYS A 11 13.25 -9.78 -10.34
N GLU A 12 11.93 -9.74 -10.47
CA GLU A 12 11.14 -8.51 -10.61
C GLU A 12 11.38 -7.57 -9.41
N TRP A 13 11.29 -8.10 -8.18
CA TRP A 13 11.58 -7.31 -6.98
C TRP A 13 12.99 -6.72 -6.95
N ARG A 14 13.98 -7.47 -7.46
CA ARG A 14 15.37 -6.98 -7.54
C ARG A 14 15.51 -5.88 -8.58
N ALA A 15 14.86 -6.00 -9.74
CA ALA A 15 14.84 -4.97 -10.77
C ALA A 15 14.16 -3.69 -10.24
N HIS A 16 13.03 -3.87 -9.54
CA HIS A 16 12.31 -2.80 -8.88
C HIS A 16 13.17 -2.02 -7.89
N MET A 17 13.83 -2.74 -6.96
CA MET A 17 14.72 -2.09 -5.99
C MET A 17 15.98 -1.47 -6.61
N ALA A 18 16.40 -1.93 -7.80
CA ALA A 18 17.50 -1.30 -8.52
C ALA A 18 17.09 0.08 -9.06
N ARG A 19 15.87 0.20 -9.61
CA ARG A 19 15.28 1.49 -10.01
C ARG A 19 15.21 2.45 -8.83
N VAL A 20 14.78 1.98 -7.66
CA VAL A 20 14.70 2.83 -6.45
C VAL A 20 16.07 3.40 -6.12
N LYS A 21 17.11 2.56 -6.15
CA LYS A 21 18.49 2.96 -5.83
C LYS A 21 19.09 3.96 -6.83
N ALA A 22 18.55 4.04 -8.04
CA ALA A 22 19.00 4.98 -9.06
C ALA A 22 18.42 6.39 -8.84
N LEU A 23 17.36 6.53 -8.05
CA LEU A 23 16.75 7.83 -7.73
C LEU A 23 17.65 8.67 -6.81
N PRO A 24 17.43 10.00 -6.75
CA PRO A 24 18.06 10.87 -5.76
C PRO A 24 17.78 10.42 -4.31
N GLN A 25 18.63 10.85 -3.36
CA GLN A 25 18.62 10.34 -1.99
C GLN A 25 17.31 10.62 -1.24
N ASP A 26 16.73 11.79 -1.43
CA ASP A 26 15.44 12.19 -0.86
C ASP A 26 14.30 11.29 -1.38
N TYR A 27 14.25 11.03 -2.68
CA TYR A 27 13.32 10.08 -3.29
C TYR A 27 13.45 8.67 -2.71
N GLN A 28 14.68 8.19 -2.52
CA GLN A 28 14.93 6.89 -1.91
C GLN A 28 14.40 6.79 -0.46
N ILE A 29 14.51 7.87 0.30
CA ILE A 29 14.05 7.93 1.69
C ILE A 29 12.53 7.85 1.72
N VAL A 30 11.85 8.73 0.98
CA VAL A 30 10.39 8.78 0.95
C VAL A 30 9.81 7.46 0.43
N TYR A 31 10.39 6.92 -0.64
CA TYR A 31 9.96 5.64 -1.19
C TYR A 31 9.98 4.51 -0.14
N LYS A 32 11.05 4.43 0.68
CA LYS A 32 11.15 3.43 1.75
C LYS A 32 10.09 3.61 2.83
N GLU A 33 9.75 4.85 3.18
CA GLU A 33 8.69 5.12 4.17
C GLU A 33 7.31 4.78 3.60
N ILE A 34 7.03 5.10 2.33
CA ILE A 34 5.81 4.67 1.63
C ILE A 34 5.70 3.14 1.62
N GLN A 35 6.79 2.44 1.27
CA GLN A 35 6.81 0.98 1.28
C GLN A 35 6.47 0.41 2.67
N LYS A 36 7.04 0.95 3.75
CA LYS A 36 6.71 0.55 5.12
C LYS A 36 5.26 0.86 5.48
N TYR A 37 4.72 1.97 5.00
CA TYR A 37 3.34 2.38 5.22
C TYR A 37 2.37 1.38 4.60
N PHE A 38 2.51 1.08 3.31
CA PHE A 38 1.63 0.12 2.63
C PHE A 38 1.77 -1.31 3.15
N PHE A 39 2.92 -1.73 3.65
CA PHE A 39 2.99 -3.03 4.33
C PHE A 39 2.13 -3.10 5.60
N LYS A 40 1.76 -1.96 6.18
CA LYS A 40 0.88 -1.90 7.36
C LYS A 40 -0.58 -1.69 7.00
N VAL A 41 -0.86 -0.75 6.09
CA VAL A 41 -2.23 -0.28 5.82
C VAL A 41 -2.70 -0.55 4.39
N GLY A 42 -1.83 -1.10 3.54
CA GLY A 42 -2.11 -1.26 2.12
C GLY A 42 -3.16 -2.32 1.78
N PRO A 43 -3.43 -2.49 0.48
CA PRO A 43 -4.44 -3.41 -0.03
C PRO A 43 -4.13 -4.86 0.37
N VAL A 44 -5.20 -5.65 0.51
CA VAL A 44 -5.10 -7.08 0.88
C VAL A 44 -4.50 -7.92 -0.25
N GLN A 45 -4.68 -7.47 -1.49
CA GLN A 45 -4.23 -8.17 -2.69
C GLN A 45 -2.76 -7.82 -3.00
N LEU A 46 -1.94 -8.87 -3.07
CA LEU A 46 -0.50 -8.78 -3.34
C LEU A 46 -0.18 -8.18 -4.72
N THR A 47 -1.04 -8.43 -5.72
CA THR A 47 -0.93 -7.84 -7.06
C THR A 47 -1.07 -6.33 -6.97
N ASP A 48 -2.15 -5.87 -6.33
CA ASP A 48 -2.47 -4.45 -6.19
C ASP A 48 -1.37 -3.72 -5.41
N GLY A 49 -0.80 -4.34 -4.37
CA GLY A 49 0.32 -3.77 -3.62
C GLY A 49 1.64 -3.67 -4.41
N THR A 50 1.93 -4.65 -5.28
CA THR A 50 3.14 -4.64 -6.11
C THR A 50 3.00 -3.66 -7.28
N ASP A 51 1.81 -3.59 -7.88
CA ASP A 51 1.47 -2.65 -8.94
C ASP A 51 1.47 -1.21 -8.41
N LEU A 52 0.97 -0.99 -7.19
CA LEU A 52 1.00 0.31 -6.53
C LEU A 52 2.43 0.80 -6.27
N LEU A 53 3.30 -0.06 -5.75
CA LEU A 53 4.71 0.27 -5.53
C LEU A 53 5.45 0.52 -6.85
N SER A 54 5.07 -0.18 -7.92
CA SER A 54 5.57 0.05 -9.28
C SER A 54 5.10 1.40 -9.82
N GLY A 55 3.81 1.73 -9.72
CA GLY A 55 3.31 3.04 -10.16
C GLY A 55 3.97 4.22 -9.44
N ILE A 56 4.29 4.08 -8.15
CA ILE A 56 5.00 5.12 -7.39
C ILE A 56 6.42 5.34 -7.90
N ILE A 57 7.11 4.26 -8.28
CA ILE A 57 8.46 4.40 -8.81
C ILE A 57 8.46 5.12 -10.15
N ASP A 58 7.46 4.84 -11.00
CA ASP A 58 7.30 5.48 -12.30
C ASP A 58 7.07 7.00 -12.10
N LEU A 59 6.18 7.36 -11.17
CA LEU A 59 5.93 8.75 -10.78
C LEU A 59 7.19 9.44 -10.23
N PHE A 60 8.00 8.73 -9.45
CA PHE A 60 9.21 9.27 -8.85
C PHE A 60 10.32 9.48 -9.87
N GLU A 61 10.47 8.56 -10.83
CA GLU A 61 11.40 8.71 -11.95
C GLU A 61 11.03 9.93 -12.81
N GLU A 62 9.74 10.13 -13.09
CA GLU A 62 9.27 11.32 -13.81
C GLU A 62 9.53 12.61 -13.01
N GLY A 63 9.19 12.63 -11.72
CA GLY A 63 9.44 13.77 -10.85
C GLY A 63 10.92 14.16 -10.77
N ALA A 64 11.79 13.16 -10.62
CA ALA A 64 13.23 13.36 -10.59
C ALA A 64 13.78 13.85 -11.95
N ALA A 65 13.27 13.33 -13.07
CA ALA A 65 13.66 13.77 -14.40
C ALA A 65 13.26 15.24 -14.67
N LEU A 66 12.15 15.69 -14.07
CA LEU A 66 11.71 17.09 -14.11
C LEU A 66 12.41 17.99 -13.08
N GLY A 67 13.33 17.44 -12.27
CA GLY A 67 14.08 18.19 -11.26
C GLY A 67 13.24 18.66 -10.07
N LYS A 68 12.09 18.03 -9.82
CA LYS A 68 11.24 18.34 -8.65
C LYS A 68 11.84 17.72 -7.40
N GLY A 69 11.62 18.35 -6.25
CA GLY A 69 11.85 17.69 -4.96
C GLY A 69 10.79 16.61 -4.71
N VAL A 70 11.13 15.53 -4.00
CA VAL A 70 10.17 14.44 -3.75
C VAL A 70 8.89 14.91 -3.03
N LEU A 71 8.99 15.87 -2.12
CA LEU A 71 7.83 16.43 -1.41
C LEU A 71 6.98 17.37 -2.28
N GLU A 72 7.48 17.83 -3.42
CA GLU A 72 6.64 18.51 -4.42
C GLU A 72 5.80 17.51 -5.22
N VAL A 73 6.24 16.25 -5.29
CA VAL A 73 5.50 15.14 -5.94
C VAL A 73 4.47 14.56 -4.99
N THR A 74 4.86 14.26 -3.75
CA THR A 74 3.98 13.60 -2.77
C THR A 74 3.19 14.58 -1.91
N GLY A 75 3.61 15.84 -1.81
CA GLY A 75 3.22 16.72 -0.71
C GLY A 75 4.01 16.42 0.57
N SER A 76 3.92 17.34 1.54
CA SER A 76 4.57 17.19 2.85
C SER A 76 3.88 16.16 3.74
N ASP A 77 2.59 15.91 3.52
CA ASP A 77 1.85 14.82 4.16
C ASP A 77 1.87 13.57 3.28
N VAL A 78 2.96 12.82 3.38
CA VAL A 78 3.18 11.59 2.60
C VAL A 78 2.14 10.51 2.96
N ALA A 79 1.62 10.50 4.18
CA ALA A 79 0.60 9.53 4.59
C ALA A 79 -0.72 9.82 3.88
N ALA A 80 -1.15 11.09 3.86
CA ALA A 80 -2.35 11.49 3.11
C ALA A 80 -2.25 11.14 1.62
N PHE A 81 -1.08 11.35 1.00
CA PHE A 81 -0.82 10.90 -0.37
C PHE A 81 -1.01 9.39 -0.54
N CYS A 82 -0.49 8.59 0.40
CA CYS A 82 -0.65 7.14 0.37
C CYS A 82 -2.11 6.71 0.55
N ASP A 83 -2.83 7.34 1.47
CA ASP A 83 -4.24 7.04 1.75
C ASP A 83 -5.11 7.33 0.53
N ASP A 84 -4.87 8.45 -0.16
CA ASP A 84 -5.57 8.81 -1.39
C ASP A 84 -5.36 7.79 -2.51
N LEU A 85 -4.18 7.17 -2.58
CA LEU A 85 -3.88 6.13 -3.58
C LEU A 85 -4.63 4.82 -3.33
N ILE A 86 -4.97 4.51 -2.08
CA ILE A 86 -5.61 3.23 -1.71
C ILE A 86 -7.08 3.38 -1.31
N LYS A 87 -7.64 4.59 -1.34
CA LYS A 87 -9.00 4.89 -0.84
C LYS A 87 -10.11 3.99 -1.43
N ASP A 88 -9.95 3.54 -2.67
CA ASP A 88 -10.92 2.69 -3.38
C ASP A 88 -10.54 1.20 -3.35
N SER A 89 -9.46 0.86 -2.65
CA SER A 89 -8.94 -0.51 -2.52
C SER A 89 -9.35 -1.13 -1.19
N LYS A 90 -9.67 -2.43 -1.19
CA LYS A 90 -9.98 -3.15 0.04
C LYS A 90 -8.71 -3.43 0.83
N THR A 91 -8.62 -2.88 2.04
CA THR A 91 -7.52 -3.03 2.99
C THR A 91 -7.84 -4.10 4.04
N TYR A 92 -6.82 -4.49 4.81
CA TYR A 92 -7.03 -5.38 5.96
C TYR A 92 -7.91 -4.72 7.02
N ALA A 93 -7.82 -3.40 7.20
CA ALA A 93 -8.66 -2.67 8.14
C ALA A 93 -10.14 -2.83 7.80
N ASP A 94 -10.51 -2.75 6.53
CA ASP A 94 -11.90 -2.93 6.07
C ASP A 94 -12.42 -4.33 6.41
N ILE A 95 -11.60 -5.36 6.21
CA ILE A 95 -11.97 -6.75 6.57
C ILE A 95 -12.21 -6.87 8.07
N TYR A 96 -11.34 -6.28 8.89
CA TYR A 96 -11.49 -6.33 10.35
C TYR A 96 -12.71 -5.55 10.83
N GLN A 97 -12.99 -4.38 10.24
CA GLN A 97 -14.18 -3.58 10.55
C GLN A 97 -15.46 -4.36 10.21
N GLU A 98 -15.56 -4.91 8.99
CA GLU A 98 -16.70 -5.74 8.57
C GLU A 98 -16.93 -6.93 9.52
N SER A 99 -15.85 -7.60 9.93
CA SER A 99 -15.93 -8.72 10.87
C SER A 99 -16.40 -8.29 12.26
N ALA A 100 -15.89 -7.17 12.78
CA ALA A 100 -16.26 -6.65 14.08
C ALA A 100 -17.74 -6.24 14.11
N ASP A 101 -18.19 -5.49 13.10
CA ASP A 101 -19.57 -5.03 12.97
C ASP A 101 -20.56 -6.20 12.89
N ARG A 102 -20.18 -7.24 12.14
CA ARG A 102 -20.98 -8.47 12.02
C ARG A 102 -21.16 -9.16 13.37
N GLU A 103 -20.07 -9.35 14.13
CA GLU A 103 -20.14 -10.04 15.43
C GLU A 103 -20.90 -9.21 16.48
N VAL A 104 -20.71 -7.89 16.50
CA VAL A 104 -21.50 -6.98 17.35
C VAL A 104 -22.99 -7.07 17.01
N SER A 105 -23.35 -6.96 15.72
CA SER A 105 -24.75 -7.04 15.27
C SER A 105 -25.39 -8.37 15.69
N LYS A 106 -24.68 -9.48 15.53
CA LYS A 106 -25.13 -10.82 15.93
C LYS A 106 -25.30 -10.95 17.44
N ALA A 107 -24.38 -10.42 18.24
CA ALA A 107 -24.47 -10.40 19.69
C ALA A 107 -25.67 -9.57 20.16
N MET A 108 -25.87 -8.38 19.59
CA MET A 108 -26.97 -7.49 19.94
C MET A 108 -28.34 -8.08 19.60
N LYS A 109 -28.49 -8.76 18.45
CA LYS A 109 -29.74 -9.47 18.11
C LYS A 109 -30.12 -10.52 19.15
N LYS A 110 -29.16 -11.34 19.60
CA LYS A 110 -29.39 -12.37 20.63
C LYS A 110 -29.83 -11.78 21.97
N VAL A 111 -29.32 -10.61 22.35
CA VAL A 111 -29.73 -9.92 23.58
C VAL A 111 -31.19 -9.48 23.45
N THR A 112 -31.55 -8.86 22.32
CA THR A 112 -32.92 -8.40 22.07
C THR A 112 -33.92 -9.56 22.02
N ASP A 113 -33.60 -10.66 21.35
CA ASP A 113 -34.47 -11.84 21.23
C ASP A 113 -34.69 -12.58 22.56
N LYS A 114 -33.74 -12.51 23.50
CA LYS A 114 -33.90 -13.09 24.86
C LYS A 114 -34.75 -12.25 25.80
N THR A 115 -34.97 -10.99 25.47
CA THR A 115 -35.70 -10.03 26.32
C THR A 115 -37.18 -9.95 25.92
N LYS A 116 -37.59 -10.70 24.90
CA LYS A 116 -38.94 -10.75 24.33
C LYS A 116 -39.57 -12.12 24.57
#